data_AF-A0A800DMA3-F1
#
_entry.id   AF-A0A800DMA3-F1
#
_cell.length_a   1.000
_cell.length_b   1.000
_cell.length_c   1.000
_cell.angle_alpha   90.00
_cell.angle_beta   90.00
_cell.angle_gamma   90.00
#
_symmetry.space_group_name_H-M   'P 1'
#
loop_
_entity.id
_entity.type
_entity.pdbx_description
1 polymer ?
#
loop_
_entity_poly.entity_id
_entity_poly.type
_entity_poly.pdbx_seq_one_letter_code
_entity_poly.pdbx_strand_id
1 'polypeptide(L)'
;WGKDSNETDDMLKAEYGSDVRLTCIGPAGEKLSLISCVMNDKGRAAGRSGVGAVMGSKKLKAIVAKGKLQVPIADRDKTNELRRKYIREMEGFGPALQQYGTSGITADSAMSGDSPVKNWAGAGPTDFPNAKAISDDAVIALEERKFACWRCPIACGGHMKATTGPFAVPAGVHKPEYETLCTFGTLCLNDNLESIIKANDICNRSGLDTISAGCVIAFAIECYENGILTKEDTDGIELKWGDAEGIIAMTEKVAKREGLGDILADGVKVASEKIGKGSEEYAIHIGGEEVPMHDPKFTPGLAPTYQLDATPGRHTQGGELIAPPSGVELGEHELTVYTGRAEDQKKLVDLMHVVNAAGICMFGHISFNANSIPEFLSSVTGWDMTMDDVMLLGERIGVIRHLFNLREGINPLKTKVPGRVLGIPALKAGNMKGITVDADTFIKEYLELVDWDAETARPSEERLKMLGLDDLD
;
A
#
# COMPACT_ATOMS: atom_id res chain seq x y z
N TRP A 1 -15.65 -20.78 -10.36
CA TRP A 1 -14.23 -20.80 -10.75
C TRP A 1 -14.10 -20.24 -12.16
N GLY A 2 -13.02 -19.54 -12.48
CA GLY A 2 -12.76 -18.91 -13.78
C GLY A 2 -13.46 -17.57 -14.03
N LYS A 3 -14.29 -17.12 -13.07
CA LYS A 3 -15.01 -15.85 -13.13
C LYS A 3 -14.21 -14.73 -12.50
N ASP A 4 -14.27 -13.53 -13.05
CA ASP A 4 -13.64 -12.37 -12.43
C ASP A 4 -14.32 -11.98 -11.10
N SER A 5 -13.68 -11.09 -10.34
CA SER A 5 -14.16 -10.70 -9.02
C SER A 5 -15.53 -10.01 -9.09
N ASN A 6 -15.80 -9.22 -10.12
CA ASN A 6 -17.06 -8.50 -10.29
C ASN A 6 -18.19 -9.44 -10.70
N GLU A 7 -17.93 -10.33 -11.67
CA GLU A 7 -18.85 -11.41 -12.04
C GLU A 7 -19.18 -12.29 -10.83
N THR A 8 -18.17 -12.63 -10.03
CA THR A 8 -18.36 -13.46 -8.81
C THR A 8 -19.24 -12.73 -7.79
N ASP A 9 -18.99 -11.44 -7.55
CA ASP A 9 -19.81 -10.62 -6.65
C ASP A 9 -21.27 -10.55 -7.12
N ASP A 10 -21.50 -10.28 -8.40
CA ASP A 10 -22.83 -10.19 -8.99
C ASP A 10 -23.59 -11.52 -8.93
N MET A 11 -22.93 -12.63 -9.29
CA MET A 11 -23.53 -13.97 -9.25
C MET A 11 -23.96 -14.34 -7.83
N LEU A 12 -23.11 -14.10 -6.83
CA LEU A 12 -23.40 -14.46 -5.44
C LEU A 12 -24.47 -13.55 -4.82
N LYS A 13 -24.51 -12.25 -5.17
CA LYS A 13 -25.60 -11.37 -4.75
C LYS A 13 -26.94 -11.72 -5.43
N ALA A 14 -26.91 -12.19 -6.67
CA ALA A 14 -28.11 -12.69 -7.34
C ALA A 14 -28.65 -13.98 -6.70
N GLU A 15 -27.76 -14.86 -6.23
CA GLU A 15 -28.12 -16.13 -5.59
C GLU A 15 -28.59 -15.97 -4.14
N TYR A 16 -27.84 -15.21 -3.33
CA TYR A 16 -28.07 -15.11 -1.87
C TYR A 16 -28.79 -13.83 -1.42
N GLY A 17 -29.04 -12.91 -2.36
CA GLY A 17 -29.69 -11.61 -2.12
C GLY A 17 -28.71 -10.45 -2.02
N SER A 18 -29.17 -9.24 -2.35
CA SER A 18 -28.34 -8.03 -2.40
C SER A 18 -27.87 -7.51 -1.03
N ASP A 19 -28.40 -8.06 0.07
CA ASP A 19 -28.06 -7.69 1.45
C ASP A 19 -26.90 -8.51 2.03
N VAL A 20 -26.33 -9.46 1.28
CA VAL A 20 -25.10 -10.16 1.68
C VAL A 20 -23.87 -9.28 1.49
N ARG A 21 -22.82 -9.59 2.25
CA ARG A 21 -21.45 -9.14 1.98
C ARG A 21 -20.60 -10.33 1.64
N LEU A 22 -19.65 -10.15 0.74
CA LEU A 22 -18.78 -11.23 0.32
C LEU A 22 -17.38 -10.75 0.07
N THR A 23 -16.46 -11.68 0.14
CA THR A 23 -15.11 -11.52 -0.39
C THR A 23 -14.79 -12.68 -1.32
N CYS A 24 -13.99 -12.44 -2.34
CA CYS A 24 -13.66 -13.42 -3.36
C CYS A 24 -12.26 -13.20 -3.94
N ILE A 25 -11.72 -14.21 -4.59
CA ILE A 25 -10.53 -14.08 -5.45
C ILE A 25 -10.96 -13.97 -6.91
N GLY A 26 -10.20 -13.23 -7.72
CA GLY A 26 -10.31 -13.30 -9.17
C GLY A 26 -9.42 -14.41 -9.77
N PRO A 27 -9.32 -14.51 -11.10
CA PRO A 27 -8.46 -15.46 -11.80
C PRO A 27 -6.99 -15.46 -11.36
N ALA A 28 -6.45 -14.33 -10.91
CA ALA A 28 -5.07 -14.26 -10.44
C ALA A 28 -4.85 -15.10 -9.16
N GLY A 29 -5.77 -15.01 -8.20
CA GLY A 29 -5.75 -15.85 -7.00
C GLY A 29 -6.02 -17.32 -7.31
N GLU A 30 -6.92 -17.62 -8.25
CA GLU A 30 -7.17 -18.98 -8.74
C GLU A 30 -5.91 -19.62 -9.37
N LYS A 31 -5.08 -18.80 -10.02
CA LYS A 31 -3.79 -19.18 -10.62
C LYS A 31 -2.59 -18.92 -9.70
N LEU A 32 -2.82 -18.75 -8.39
CA LEU A 32 -1.80 -18.63 -7.35
C LEU A 32 -0.73 -17.55 -7.61
N SER A 33 -1.12 -16.42 -8.22
CA SER A 33 -0.22 -15.26 -8.36
C SER A 33 0.22 -14.73 -7.01
N LEU A 34 1.54 -14.62 -6.81
CA LEU A 34 2.12 -14.12 -5.56
C LEU A 34 1.78 -12.65 -5.26
N ILE A 35 1.26 -11.93 -6.26
CA ILE A 35 0.78 -10.54 -6.14
C ILE A 35 -0.76 -10.47 -6.23
N SER A 36 -1.46 -11.56 -5.95
CA SER A 36 -2.93 -11.61 -6.01
C SER A 36 -3.62 -11.19 -4.72
N CYS A 37 -4.75 -10.53 -4.91
CA CYS A 37 -5.60 -9.95 -3.88
C CYS A 37 -6.74 -10.87 -3.46
N VAL A 38 -7.27 -10.58 -2.28
CA VAL A 38 -8.64 -10.94 -1.92
C VAL A 38 -9.52 -9.68 -2.09
N MET A 39 -10.56 -9.79 -2.92
CA MET A 39 -11.41 -8.67 -3.36
C MET A 39 -12.75 -8.66 -2.60
N ASN A 40 -13.32 -7.47 -2.40
CA ASN A 40 -14.64 -7.23 -1.82
C ASN A 40 -15.29 -6.03 -2.52
N ASP A 41 -16.63 -6.04 -2.64
CA ASP A 41 -17.43 -4.94 -3.18
C ASP A 41 -16.80 -4.33 -4.46
N LYS A 42 -16.34 -5.19 -5.39
CA LYS A 42 -15.85 -4.88 -6.75
C LYS A 42 -14.61 -3.98 -6.89
N GLY A 43 -13.96 -3.62 -5.78
CA GLY A 43 -12.74 -2.81 -5.81
C GLY A 43 -12.12 -2.50 -4.45
N ARG A 44 -12.62 -3.09 -3.36
CA ARG A 44 -11.90 -3.15 -2.09
C ARG A 44 -10.99 -4.37 -2.11
N ALA A 45 -9.73 -4.18 -1.72
CA ALA A 45 -8.72 -5.23 -1.81
C ALA A 45 -7.98 -5.39 -0.47
N ALA A 46 -7.91 -6.63 0.02
CA ALA A 46 -6.77 -7.06 0.83
C ALA A 46 -5.68 -7.44 -0.18
N GLY A 47 -4.90 -6.43 -0.58
CA GLY A 47 -4.21 -6.47 -1.87
C GLY A 47 -2.86 -7.16 -1.85
N ARG A 48 -2.06 -6.85 -0.84
CA ARG A 48 -0.62 -7.07 -0.83
C ARG A 48 -0.21 -8.40 -0.17
N SER A 49 1.00 -8.87 -0.45
CA SER A 49 1.59 -10.11 0.12
C SER A 49 0.89 -11.43 -0.30
N GLY A 50 0.26 -11.45 -1.47
CA GLY A 50 -0.20 -12.70 -2.11
C GLY A 50 -1.31 -13.45 -1.38
N VAL A 51 -2.10 -12.77 -0.54
CA VAL A 51 -3.18 -13.40 0.24
C VAL A 51 -4.25 -14.06 -0.64
N GLY A 52 -4.45 -13.57 -1.88
CA GLY A 52 -5.30 -14.21 -2.88
C GLY A 52 -4.79 -15.58 -3.30
N ALA A 53 -3.48 -15.77 -3.39
CA ALA A 53 -2.84 -17.05 -3.74
C ALA A 53 -3.07 -18.06 -2.62
N VAL A 54 -2.94 -17.63 -1.36
CA VAL A 54 -3.22 -18.48 -0.19
C VAL A 54 -4.66 -18.96 -0.22
N MET A 55 -5.62 -18.06 -0.47
CA MET A 55 -7.05 -18.41 -0.59
C MET A 55 -7.30 -19.37 -1.78
N GLY A 56 -6.67 -19.11 -2.94
CA GLY A 56 -6.75 -19.95 -4.13
C GLY A 56 -6.14 -21.34 -3.95
N SER A 57 -5.04 -21.48 -3.22
CA SER A 57 -4.36 -22.76 -2.93
C SER A 57 -5.26 -23.71 -2.14
N LYS A 58 -6.19 -23.15 -1.36
CA LYS A 58 -7.21 -23.87 -0.59
C LYS A 58 -8.47 -24.16 -1.42
N LYS A 59 -8.47 -23.83 -2.71
CA LYS A 59 -9.61 -23.93 -3.63
C LYS A 59 -10.86 -23.20 -3.11
N LEU A 60 -10.65 -22.10 -2.37
CA LEU A 60 -11.72 -21.28 -1.80
C LEU A 60 -11.98 -20.08 -2.71
N LYS A 61 -13.10 -20.06 -3.43
CA LYS A 61 -13.42 -18.96 -4.36
C LYS A 61 -13.92 -17.69 -3.68
N ALA A 62 -14.80 -17.85 -2.69
CA ALA A 62 -15.46 -16.74 -2.01
C ALA A 62 -15.93 -17.15 -0.62
N ILE A 63 -16.12 -16.15 0.25
CA ILE A 63 -16.83 -16.26 1.53
C ILE A 63 -17.99 -15.28 1.47
N VAL A 64 -19.21 -15.76 1.69
CA VAL A 64 -20.43 -14.95 1.74
C VAL A 64 -20.93 -14.91 3.18
N ALA A 65 -21.21 -13.72 3.69
CA ALA A 65 -21.69 -13.48 5.03
C ALA A 65 -22.98 -12.65 5.02
N LYS A 66 -23.92 -13.03 5.88
CA LYS A 66 -25.17 -12.32 6.15
C LYS A 66 -25.47 -12.42 7.64
N GLY A 67 -25.70 -11.28 8.28
CA GLY A 67 -25.93 -11.24 9.72
C GLY A 67 -26.72 -10.00 10.14
N LYS A 68 -27.50 -10.17 11.22
CA LYS A 68 -28.25 -9.08 11.87
C LYS A 68 -27.87 -8.92 13.35
N LEU A 69 -26.88 -9.68 13.82
CA LEU A 69 -26.38 -9.59 15.18
C LEU A 69 -25.87 -8.18 15.45
N GLN A 70 -26.27 -7.63 16.59
CA GLN A 70 -25.77 -6.34 17.04
C GLN A 70 -24.42 -6.55 17.71
N VAL A 71 -23.44 -5.74 17.34
CA VAL A 71 -22.17 -5.69 18.06
C VAL A 71 -22.44 -5.09 19.45
N PRO A 72 -22.12 -5.79 20.55
CA PRO A 72 -22.26 -5.25 21.90
C PRO A 72 -21.30 -4.07 22.08
N ILE A 73 -21.78 -3.02 22.74
CA ILE A 73 -21.03 -1.80 23.04
C ILE A 73 -21.22 -1.53 24.52
N ALA A 74 -20.13 -1.43 25.28
CA ALA A 74 -20.17 -1.26 26.74
C ALA A 74 -20.86 0.04 27.15
N ASP A 75 -20.48 1.18 26.55
CA ASP A 75 -21.11 2.48 26.77
C ASP A 75 -21.56 3.11 25.44
N ARG A 76 -22.82 2.88 25.09
CA ARG A 76 -23.41 3.37 23.84
C ARG A 76 -23.59 4.88 23.81
N ASP A 77 -23.88 5.50 24.95
CA ASP A 77 -24.12 6.94 25.03
C ASP A 77 -22.81 7.70 24.88
N LYS A 78 -21.75 7.25 25.57
CA LYS A 78 -20.41 7.80 25.40
C LYS A 78 -19.90 7.58 23.98
N THR A 79 -20.06 6.38 23.41
CA THR A 79 -19.64 6.12 22.02
C THR A 79 -20.34 7.07 21.02
N ASN A 80 -21.63 7.36 21.22
CA ASN A 80 -22.36 8.31 20.37
C ASN A 80 -21.93 9.77 20.58
N GLU A 81 -21.58 10.16 21.80
CA GLU A 81 -20.98 11.45 22.13
C GLU A 81 -19.63 11.62 21.40
N LEU A 82 -18.72 10.65 21.56
CA LEU A 82 -17.40 10.63 20.92
C LEU A 82 -17.52 10.72 19.40
N ARG A 83 -18.43 9.94 18.80
CA ARG A 83 -18.70 10.03 17.35
C ARG A 83 -19.09 11.45 16.92
N ARG A 84 -19.96 12.12 17.67
CA ARG A 84 -20.39 13.50 17.36
C ARG A 84 -19.27 14.52 17.59
N LYS A 85 -18.44 14.33 18.62
CA LYS A 85 -17.24 15.13 18.89
C LYS A 85 -16.29 15.04 17.70
N TYR A 86 -15.76 13.85 17.42
CA TYR A 86 -14.69 13.67 16.43
C TYR A 86 -15.13 13.97 15.00
N ILE A 87 -16.37 13.67 14.59
CA ILE A 87 -16.85 14.07 13.25
C ILE A 87 -16.79 15.60 13.06
N ARG A 88 -17.03 16.40 14.11
CA ARG A 88 -16.93 17.87 14.04
C ARG A 88 -15.50 18.39 14.12
N GLU A 89 -14.59 17.58 14.65
CA GLU A 89 -13.17 17.87 14.83
C GLU A 89 -12.32 17.20 13.73
N MET A 90 -12.92 16.85 12.59
CA MET A 90 -12.17 16.34 11.45
C MET A 90 -11.15 17.39 11.00
N GLU A 91 -9.89 16.99 10.95
CA GLU A 91 -8.75 17.85 10.62
C GLU A 91 -7.73 17.06 9.79
N GLY A 92 -6.51 17.58 9.65
CA GLY A 92 -5.45 16.91 8.88
C GLY A 92 -5.88 16.61 7.45
N PHE A 93 -5.72 15.35 7.04
CA PHE A 93 -6.05 14.90 5.68
C PHE A 93 -7.55 14.74 5.41
N GLY A 94 -8.41 14.81 6.44
CA GLY A 94 -9.84 14.50 6.33
C GLY A 94 -10.57 15.29 5.24
N PRO A 95 -10.52 16.64 5.24
CA PRO A 95 -11.16 17.47 4.21
C PRO A 95 -10.64 17.19 2.80
N ALA A 96 -9.33 17.00 2.63
CA ALA A 96 -8.74 16.69 1.33
C ALA A 96 -9.20 15.31 0.82
N LEU A 97 -9.23 14.30 1.69
CA LEU A 97 -9.74 12.97 1.36
C LEU A 97 -11.25 12.98 1.08
N GLN A 98 -12.02 13.82 1.77
CA GLN A 98 -13.44 14.02 1.46
C GLN A 98 -13.63 14.61 0.07
N GLN A 99 -12.76 15.53 -0.35
CA GLN A 99 -12.87 16.21 -1.64
C GLN A 99 -12.33 15.38 -2.80
N TYR A 100 -11.15 14.79 -2.65
CA TYR A 100 -10.41 14.15 -3.74
C TYR A 100 -10.23 12.64 -3.57
N GLY A 101 -10.45 12.12 -2.37
CA GLY A 101 -9.91 10.81 -1.99
C GLY A 101 -8.38 10.84 -2.03
N THR A 102 -7.76 9.67 -2.12
CA THR A 102 -6.29 9.56 -2.11
C THR A 102 -5.64 10.19 -3.35
N SER A 103 -6.33 10.24 -4.48
CA SER A 103 -5.83 10.87 -5.72
C SER A 103 -5.47 12.34 -5.56
N GLY A 104 -5.92 13.00 -4.48
CA GLY A 104 -5.65 14.39 -4.12
C GLY A 104 -4.17 14.81 -4.14
N ILE A 105 -3.26 13.89 -3.85
CA ILE A 105 -1.82 14.21 -3.73
C ILE A 105 -1.00 13.82 -4.97
N THR A 106 -1.60 13.20 -6.00
CA THR A 106 -0.87 12.51 -7.08
C THR A 106 0.10 13.42 -7.84
N ALA A 107 -0.41 14.53 -8.38
CA ALA A 107 0.41 15.43 -9.19
C ALA A 107 1.46 16.16 -8.35
N ASP A 108 1.07 16.62 -7.16
CA ASP A 108 1.97 17.32 -6.24
C ASP A 108 3.06 16.39 -5.71
N SER A 109 2.75 15.13 -5.42
CA SER A 109 3.72 14.12 -4.98
C SER A 109 4.81 13.87 -6.03
N ALA A 110 4.43 13.81 -7.32
CA ALA A 110 5.39 13.72 -8.42
C ALA A 110 6.30 14.94 -8.48
N MET A 111 5.76 16.14 -8.22
CA MET A 111 6.50 17.40 -8.30
C MET A 111 7.29 17.73 -7.02
N SER A 112 6.90 17.22 -5.86
CA SER A 112 7.59 17.39 -4.58
C SER A 112 8.76 16.43 -4.42
N GLY A 113 8.63 15.22 -4.96
CA GLY A 113 9.65 14.16 -4.92
C GLY A 113 9.27 13.01 -3.99
N ASP A 114 8.01 12.95 -3.57
CA ASP A 114 7.46 11.86 -2.78
C ASP A 114 7.13 10.64 -3.65
N SER A 115 6.50 10.80 -4.82
CA SER A 115 6.24 9.64 -5.68
C SER A 115 7.48 9.27 -6.49
N PRO A 116 7.87 7.99 -6.55
CA PRO A 116 8.94 7.55 -7.44
C PRO A 116 8.55 7.73 -8.91
N VAL A 117 9.56 8.00 -9.75
CA VAL A 117 9.41 8.24 -11.19
C VAL A 117 10.35 7.33 -11.96
N LYS A 118 9.88 6.80 -13.11
CA LYS A 118 10.68 5.97 -14.03
C LYS A 118 11.42 4.83 -13.31
N ASN A 119 10.66 3.90 -12.71
CA ASN A 119 11.17 2.82 -11.87
C ASN A 119 12.28 3.25 -10.88
N TRP A 120 11.99 4.31 -10.11
CA TRP A 120 12.86 4.90 -9.09
C TRP A 120 14.16 5.57 -9.61
N ALA A 121 14.35 5.68 -10.92
CA ALA A 121 15.57 6.29 -11.51
C ALA A 121 15.38 7.74 -11.97
N GLY A 122 14.14 8.23 -12.04
CA GLY A 122 13.80 9.56 -12.54
C GLY A 122 13.33 10.52 -11.45
N ALA A 123 13.01 11.73 -11.88
CA ALA A 123 12.43 12.79 -11.04
C ALA A 123 11.26 13.46 -11.78
N GLY A 124 10.23 13.91 -11.05
CA GLY A 124 8.99 14.39 -11.67
C GLY A 124 9.17 15.59 -12.59
N PRO A 125 9.79 16.70 -12.14
CA PRO A 125 10.00 17.90 -12.95
C PRO A 125 10.84 17.66 -14.22
N THR A 126 11.62 16.59 -14.31
CA THR A 126 12.49 16.28 -15.45
C THR A 126 11.90 15.21 -16.35
N ASP A 127 11.45 14.10 -15.79
CA ASP A 127 11.07 12.90 -16.53
C ASP A 127 9.55 12.77 -16.69
N PHE A 128 8.75 13.41 -15.83
CA PHE A 128 7.28 13.38 -15.86
C PHE A 128 6.65 14.78 -15.70
N PRO A 129 6.99 15.76 -16.57
CA PRO A 129 6.60 17.16 -16.38
C PRO A 129 5.09 17.42 -16.52
N ASN A 130 4.33 16.49 -17.11
CA ASN A 130 2.89 16.59 -17.31
C ASN A 130 2.07 15.88 -16.22
N ALA A 131 2.58 15.83 -14.97
CA ALA A 131 1.90 15.19 -13.85
C ALA A 131 0.45 15.67 -13.63
N LYS A 132 0.13 16.90 -14.07
CA LYS A 132 -1.23 17.47 -14.03
C LYS A 132 -2.26 16.65 -14.82
N ALA A 133 -1.86 15.90 -15.85
CA ALA A 133 -2.78 15.08 -16.63
C ALA A 133 -3.42 13.93 -15.81
N ILE A 134 -2.77 13.51 -14.73
CA ILE A 134 -3.27 12.50 -13.79
C ILE A 134 -3.59 13.11 -12.43
N SER A 135 -3.81 14.43 -12.36
CA SER A 135 -4.10 15.12 -11.11
C SER A 135 -5.47 14.74 -10.55
N ASP A 136 -5.64 15.10 -9.29
CA ASP A 136 -6.88 15.10 -8.54
C ASP A 136 -8.07 15.70 -9.32
N ASP A 137 -7.95 16.92 -9.85
CA ASP A 137 -8.98 17.58 -10.66
C ASP A 137 -9.32 16.78 -11.94
N ALA A 138 -8.30 16.21 -12.60
CA ALA A 138 -8.49 15.38 -13.80
C ALA A 138 -9.24 14.08 -13.46
N VAL A 139 -8.91 13.45 -12.35
CA VAL A 139 -9.60 12.26 -11.85
C VAL A 139 -11.06 12.58 -11.47
N ILE A 140 -11.31 13.67 -10.72
CA ILE A 140 -12.67 14.08 -10.35
C ILE A 140 -13.51 14.41 -11.59
N ALA A 141 -12.93 15.02 -12.62
CA ALA A 141 -13.66 15.31 -13.85
C ALA A 141 -14.27 14.04 -14.50
N LEU A 142 -13.63 12.88 -14.29
CA LEU A 142 -14.09 11.57 -14.74
C LEU A 142 -14.82 10.76 -13.65
N GLU A 143 -14.98 11.29 -12.43
CA GLU A 143 -15.74 10.67 -11.35
C GLU A 143 -17.25 10.82 -11.60
N GLU A 144 -17.98 9.71 -11.56
CA GLU A 144 -19.44 9.69 -11.65
C GLU A 144 -20.07 10.01 -10.30
N ARG A 145 -19.61 9.36 -9.22
CA ARG A 145 -20.12 9.53 -7.87
C ARG A 145 -19.15 9.02 -6.81
N LYS A 146 -19.23 9.62 -5.62
CA LYS A 146 -18.53 9.14 -4.42
C LYS A 146 -19.25 8.01 -3.71
N PHE A 147 -18.50 7.25 -2.92
CA PHE A 147 -19.04 6.27 -1.99
C PHE A 147 -18.24 6.20 -0.69
N ALA A 148 -18.90 5.76 0.37
CA ALA A 148 -18.28 5.54 1.67
C ALA A 148 -18.16 4.05 1.99
N CYS A 149 -17.06 3.67 2.65
CA CYS A 149 -17.01 2.42 3.40
C CYS A 149 -18.08 2.42 4.50
N TRP A 150 -18.33 1.26 5.10
CA TRP A 150 -19.34 1.10 6.15
C TRP A 150 -19.15 2.13 7.27
N ARG A 151 -20.15 3.01 7.45
CA ARG A 151 -20.19 4.10 8.46
C ARG A 151 -19.06 5.13 8.39
N CYS A 152 -18.31 5.18 7.30
CA CYS A 152 -17.20 6.12 7.14
C CYS A 152 -17.70 7.55 6.87
N PRO A 153 -17.26 8.57 7.63
CA PRO A 153 -17.63 9.97 7.38
C PRO A 153 -16.73 10.66 6.33
N ILE A 154 -15.62 10.03 5.93
CA ILE A 154 -14.65 10.61 4.96
C ILE A 154 -15.09 10.34 3.52
N ALA A 155 -15.62 9.16 3.21
CA ALA A 155 -16.10 8.82 1.88
C ALA A 155 -15.08 9.07 0.74
N CYS A 156 -13.83 8.63 0.93
CA CYS A 156 -12.71 8.85 -0.01
C CYS A 156 -12.85 8.11 -1.35
N GLY A 157 -13.76 7.13 -1.44
CA GLY A 157 -13.92 6.26 -2.61
C GLY A 157 -14.80 6.92 -3.68
N GLY A 158 -14.56 6.55 -4.93
CA GLY A 158 -15.33 7.02 -6.08
C GLY A 158 -15.58 5.90 -7.09
N HIS A 159 -16.58 6.10 -7.95
CA HIS A 159 -16.76 5.33 -9.17
C HIS A 159 -16.59 6.24 -10.38
N MET A 160 -15.96 5.71 -11.43
CA MET A 160 -15.68 6.46 -12.66
C MET A 160 -16.85 6.39 -13.63
N LYS A 161 -16.96 7.43 -14.45
CA LYS A 161 -17.82 7.44 -15.64
C LYS A 161 -17.32 6.40 -16.64
N ALA A 162 -18.21 5.97 -17.54
CA ALA A 162 -17.78 5.22 -18.71
C ALA A 162 -16.82 6.08 -19.55
N THR A 163 -15.72 5.49 -20.01
CA THR A 163 -14.79 6.13 -20.94
C THR A 163 -15.03 5.62 -22.36
N THR A 164 -14.42 6.28 -23.35
CA THR A 164 -14.52 5.90 -24.77
C THR A 164 -13.13 5.67 -25.36
N GLY A 165 -13.04 5.20 -26.61
CA GLY A 165 -11.76 4.99 -27.26
C GLY A 165 -11.06 3.68 -26.85
N PRO A 166 -9.73 3.57 -27.06
CA PRO A 166 -9.00 2.31 -26.92
C PRO A 166 -8.93 1.79 -25.48
N PHE A 167 -9.08 2.67 -24.48
CA PHE A 167 -9.02 2.32 -23.06
C PHE A 167 -10.40 2.36 -22.38
N ALA A 168 -11.46 2.10 -23.15
CA ALA A 168 -12.82 2.12 -22.65
C ALA A 168 -13.03 1.18 -21.44
N VAL A 169 -13.66 1.71 -20.40
CA VAL A 169 -14.17 0.98 -19.23
C VAL A 169 -15.67 1.25 -19.07
N PRO A 170 -16.44 0.30 -18.50
CA PRO A 170 -17.83 0.55 -18.17
C PRO A 170 -17.94 1.62 -17.07
N ALA A 171 -19.10 2.28 -16.98
CA ALA A 171 -19.41 3.13 -15.83
C ALA A 171 -19.44 2.29 -14.55
N GLY A 172 -19.11 2.93 -13.42
CA GLY A 172 -19.17 2.27 -12.12
C GLY A 172 -17.90 1.52 -11.73
N VAL A 173 -16.84 1.50 -12.55
CA VAL A 173 -15.54 0.98 -12.13
C VAL A 173 -14.98 1.84 -10.99
N HIS A 174 -14.22 1.23 -10.09
CA HIS A 174 -13.66 1.97 -8.96
C HIS A 174 -12.66 3.04 -9.42
N LYS A 175 -12.72 4.21 -8.78
CA LYS A 175 -11.71 5.26 -8.92
C LYS A 175 -10.34 4.71 -8.50
N PRO A 176 -9.29 4.88 -9.31
CA PRO A 176 -7.95 4.49 -8.89
C PRO A 176 -7.53 5.30 -7.65
N GLU A 177 -6.89 4.63 -6.71
CA GLU A 177 -6.27 5.28 -5.55
C GLU A 177 -4.91 5.87 -5.94
N TYR A 178 -4.33 6.74 -5.11
CA TYR A 178 -3.00 7.35 -5.28
C TYR A 178 -1.94 6.36 -5.76
N GLU A 179 -1.81 5.25 -5.04
CA GLU A 179 -0.85 4.19 -5.35
C GLU A 179 -1.02 3.68 -6.78
N THR A 180 -2.26 3.44 -7.22
CA THR A 180 -2.53 2.97 -8.60
C THR A 180 -2.20 4.04 -9.65
N LEU A 181 -2.50 5.31 -9.35
CA LEU A 181 -2.17 6.43 -10.22
C LEU A 181 -0.66 6.60 -10.39
N CYS A 182 0.11 6.52 -9.31
CA CYS A 182 1.56 6.64 -9.37
C CYS A 182 2.22 5.41 -10.00
N THR A 183 1.81 4.20 -9.63
CA THR A 183 2.46 2.98 -10.15
C THR A 183 2.23 2.79 -11.66
N PHE A 184 1.02 3.04 -12.18
CA PHE A 184 0.76 2.99 -13.62
C PHE A 184 1.01 4.32 -14.33
N GLY A 185 1.27 5.40 -13.59
CA GLY A 185 1.53 6.73 -14.11
C GLY A 185 2.99 7.13 -13.98
N THR A 186 3.35 7.79 -12.87
CA THR A 186 4.69 8.35 -12.63
C THR A 186 5.81 7.31 -12.76
N LEU A 187 5.60 6.10 -12.23
CA LEU A 187 6.59 5.03 -12.27
C LEU A 187 6.83 4.50 -13.69
N CYS A 188 5.80 4.55 -14.55
CA CYS A 188 5.82 4.08 -15.95
C CYS A 188 5.98 5.23 -16.97
N LEU A 189 6.08 6.48 -16.52
CA LEU A 189 6.03 7.71 -17.34
C LEU A 189 4.77 7.86 -18.20
N ASN A 190 3.65 7.33 -17.74
CA ASN A 190 2.37 7.34 -18.46
C ASN A 190 1.44 8.41 -17.90
N ASP A 191 1.13 9.43 -18.70
CA ASP A 191 0.22 10.52 -18.35
C ASP A 191 -1.19 10.34 -18.93
N ASN A 192 -1.49 9.18 -19.53
CA ASN A 192 -2.81 8.84 -20.05
C ASN A 192 -3.72 8.30 -18.94
N LEU A 193 -4.53 9.18 -18.34
CA LEU A 193 -5.43 8.84 -17.25
C LEU A 193 -6.45 7.73 -17.58
N GLU A 194 -7.01 7.70 -18.80
CA GLU A 194 -7.97 6.65 -19.19
C GLU A 194 -7.32 5.27 -19.21
N SER A 195 -6.07 5.16 -19.66
CA SER A 195 -5.29 3.92 -19.59
C SER A 195 -5.05 3.50 -18.13
N ILE A 196 -4.75 4.42 -17.23
CA ILE A 196 -4.55 4.10 -15.80
C ILE A 196 -5.86 3.59 -15.17
N ILE A 197 -7.00 4.19 -15.50
CA ILE A 197 -8.32 3.70 -15.09
C ILE A 197 -8.56 2.29 -15.63
N LYS A 198 -8.17 2.02 -16.89
CA LYS A 198 -8.24 0.69 -17.49
C LYS A 198 -7.34 -0.33 -16.78
N ALA A 199 -6.11 0.03 -16.42
CA ALA A 199 -5.21 -0.83 -15.65
C ALA A 199 -5.79 -1.17 -14.27
N ASN A 200 -6.37 -0.17 -13.59
CA ASN A 200 -7.07 -0.37 -12.32
C ASN A 200 -8.24 -1.37 -12.45
N ASP A 201 -9.05 -1.24 -13.51
CA ASP A 201 -10.16 -2.17 -13.77
C ASP A 201 -9.67 -3.61 -14.05
N ILE A 202 -8.62 -3.76 -14.85
CA ILE A 202 -7.98 -5.06 -15.11
C ILE A 202 -7.52 -5.70 -13.79
N CYS A 203 -6.82 -4.95 -12.94
CA CYS A 203 -6.33 -5.44 -11.65
C CYS A 203 -7.48 -5.82 -10.71
N ASN A 204 -8.50 -4.97 -10.57
CA ASN A 204 -9.64 -5.24 -9.70
C ASN A 204 -10.41 -6.50 -10.14
N ARG A 205 -10.69 -6.64 -11.45
CA ARG A 205 -11.41 -7.80 -12.00
C ARG A 205 -10.59 -9.09 -11.86
N SER A 206 -9.30 -9.03 -12.19
CA SER A 206 -8.41 -10.19 -12.10
C SER A 206 -8.06 -10.59 -10.66
N GLY A 207 -8.14 -9.64 -9.72
CA GLY A 207 -7.69 -9.79 -8.35
C GLY A 207 -6.17 -9.67 -8.22
N LEU A 208 -5.57 -8.64 -8.82
CA LEU A 208 -4.15 -8.30 -8.73
C LEU A 208 -3.91 -7.05 -7.88
N ASP A 209 -2.80 -7.00 -7.17
CA ASP A 209 -2.33 -5.82 -6.46
C ASP A 209 -1.85 -4.78 -7.47
N THR A 210 -2.42 -3.58 -7.45
CA THR A 210 -2.09 -2.54 -8.43
C THR A 210 -0.68 -1.99 -8.25
N ILE A 211 -0.15 -1.96 -7.02
CA ILE A 211 1.23 -1.53 -6.75
C ILE A 211 2.19 -2.53 -7.39
N SER A 212 2.06 -3.79 -7.01
CA SER A 212 2.94 -4.83 -7.53
C SER A 212 2.79 -4.96 -9.05
N ALA A 213 1.56 -4.95 -9.58
CA ALA A 213 1.29 -5.05 -11.01
C ALA A 213 1.93 -3.90 -11.81
N GLY A 214 1.79 -2.63 -11.39
CA GLY A 214 2.45 -1.54 -12.12
C GLY A 214 3.98 -1.57 -11.95
N CYS A 215 4.50 -2.02 -10.81
CA CYS A 215 5.93 -2.21 -10.61
C CYS A 215 6.52 -3.29 -11.54
N VAL A 216 5.85 -4.43 -11.75
CA VAL A 216 6.31 -5.41 -12.76
C VAL A 216 6.24 -4.87 -14.19
N ILE A 217 5.30 -3.98 -14.50
CA ILE A 217 5.27 -3.30 -15.81
C ILE A 217 6.46 -2.35 -15.95
N ALA A 218 6.72 -1.49 -14.96
CA ALA A 218 7.86 -0.57 -14.99
C ALA A 218 9.20 -1.34 -15.11
N PHE A 219 9.35 -2.43 -14.36
CA PHE A 219 10.47 -3.35 -14.46
C PHE A 219 10.62 -3.95 -15.87
N ALA A 220 9.53 -4.42 -16.48
CA ALA A 220 9.57 -5.00 -17.82
C ALA A 220 9.93 -3.96 -18.89
N ILE A 221 9.43 -2.71 -18.77
CA ILE A 221 9.80 -1.60 -19.64
C ILE A 221 11.30 -1.31 -19.52
N GLU A 222 11.85 -1.23 -18.30
CA GLU A 222 13.27 -0.96 -18.11
C GLU A 222 14.16 -2.10 -18.62
N CYS A 223 13.75 -3.36 -18.41
CA CYS A 223 14.45 -4.52 -18.97
C CYS A 223 14.43 -4.51 -20.50
N TYR A 224 13.33 -4.06 -21.12
CA TYR A 224 13.23 -3.92 -22.57
C TYR A 224 14.11 -2.76 -23.09
N GLU A 225 14.09 -1.60 -22.44
CA GLU A 225 14.95 -0.45 -22.76
C GLU A 225 16.44 -0.83 -22.73
N ASN A 226 16.83 -1.68 -21.78
CA ASN A 226 18.21 -2.15 -21.60
C ASN A 226 18.54 -3.44 -22.39
N GLY A 227 17.63 -3.91 -23.26
CA GLY A 227 17.87 -5.06 -24.14
C GLY A 227 17.94 -6.42 -23.45
N ILE A 228 17.51 -6.50 -22.19
CA ILE A 228 17.37 -7.78 -21.45
C ILE A 228 16.17 -8.56 -21.98
N LEU A 229 15.06 -7.86 -22.19
CA LEU A 229 13.88 -8.36 -22.88
C LEU A 229 13.89 -7.84 -24.32
N THR A 230 13.44 -8.69 -25.23
CA THR A 230 13.35 -8.40 -26.66
C THR A 230 11.90 -8.35 -27.12
N LYS A 231 11.68 -7.88 -28.36
CA LYS A 231 10.36 -7.88 -28.99
C LYS A 231 9.78 -9.29 -29.16
N GLU A 232 10.63 -10.31 -29.24
CA GLU A 232 10.18 -11.71 -29.28
C GLU A 232 9.67 -12.17 -27.92
N ASP A 233 10.39 -11.83 -26.84
CA ASP A 233 9.96 -12.17 -25.48
C ASP A 233 8.60 -11.55 -25.12
N THR A 234 8.26 -10.41 -25.71
CA THR A 234 7.02 -9.67 -25.45
C THR A 234 5.88 -9.99 -26.43
N ASP A 235 5.99 -11.06 -27.22
CA ASP A 235 5.02 -11.42 -28.27
C ASP A 235 4.75 -10.27 -29.28
N GLY A 236 5.76 -9.46 -29.55
CA GLY A 236 5.67 -8.32 -30.49
C GLY A 236 5.25 -6.99 -29.86
N ILE A 237 4.90 -6.96 -28.56
CA ILE A 237 4.54 -5.72 -27.85
C ILE A 237 5.80 -4.89 -27.62
N GLU A 238 5.84 -3.66 -28.11
CA GLU A 238 6.95 -2.75 -27.79
C GLU A 238 6.71 -2.14 -26.41
N LEU A 239 7.61 -2.41 -25.46
CA LEU A 239 7.54 -1.82 -24.12
C LEU A 239 8.39 -0.56 -24.06
N LYS A 240 7.73 0.60 -24.03
CA LYS A 240 8.38 1.91 -23.94
C LYS A 240 7.81 2.71 -22.78
N TRP A 241 8.65 3.53 -22.18
CA TRP A 241 8.22 4.50 -21.19
C TRP A 241 7.11 5.40 -21.75
N GLY A 242 6.01 5.54 -21.01
CA GLY A 242 4.85 6.35 -21.38
C GLY A 242 3.96 5.78 -22.47
N ASP A 243 4.25 4.59 -23.01
CA ASP A 243 3.39 3.96 -24.02
C ASP A 243 2.19 3.25 -23.38
N ALA A 244 1.07 3.96 -23.32
CA ALA A 244 -0.19 3.48 -22.75
C ALA A 244 -0.69 2.16 -23.39
N GLU A 245 -0.50 1.96 -24.70
CA GLU A 245 -0.97 0.73 -25.36
C GLU A 245 -0.15 -0.47 -24.92
N GLY A 246 1.18 -0.35 -24.91
CA GLY A 246 2.09 -1.39 -24.45
C GLY A 246 1.90 -1.75 -22.97
N ILE A 247 1.73 -0.74 -22.11
CA ILE A 247 1.46 -0.90 -20.68
C ILE A 247 0.19 -1.73 -20.44
N ILE A 248 -0.91 -1.38 -21.11
CA ILE A 248 -2.19 -2.08 -20.92
C ILE A 248 -2.14 -3.48 -21.52
N ALA A 249 -1.58 -3.65 -22.72
CA ALA A 249 -1.44 -4.96 -23.34
C ALA A 249 -0.65 -5.93 -22.45
N MET A 250 0.46 -5.47 -21.86
CA MET A 250 1.26 -6.31 -20.97
C MET A 250 0.55 -6.57 -19.63
N THR A 251 -0.17 -5.59 -19.08
CA THR A 251 -0.96 -5.77 -17.85
C THR A 251 -2.05 -6.83 -18.04
N GLU A 252 -2.70 -6.88 -19.21
CA GLU A 252 -3.64 -7.95 -19.55
C GLU A 252 -2.96 -9.32 -19.62
N LYS A 253 -1.76 -9.41 -20.20
CA LYS A 253 -1.00 -10.67 -20.25
C LYS A 253 -0.58 -11.14 -18.86
N VAL A 254 -0.20 -10.22 -17.96
CA VAL A 254 0.06 -10.52 -16.53
C VAL A 254 -1.20 -11.08 -15.87
N ALA A 255 -2.34 -10.41 -16.00
CA ALA A 255 -3.61 -10.87 -15.44
C ALA A 255 -4.06 -12.24 -15.98
N LYS A 256 -3.74 -12.54 -17.23
CA LYS A 256 -4.07 -13.81 -17.89
C LYS A 256 -2.99 -14.88 -17.71
N ARG A 257 -1.78 -14.53 -17.23
CA ARG A 257 -0.58 -15.39 -17.26
C ARG A 257 -0.29 -15.94 -18.66
N GLU A 258 -0.12 -15.06 -19.64
CA GLU A 258 0.12 -15.42 -21.04
C GLU A 258 1.49 -14.91 -21.52
N GLY A 259 2.29 -15.77 -22.15
CA GLY A 259 3.63 -15.40 -22.63
C GLY A 259 4.50 -14.87 -21.48
N LEU A 260 5.18 -13.73 -21.69
CA LEU A 260 5.92 -13.03 -20.64
C LEU A 260 5.07 -12.70 -19.40
N GLY A 261 3.76 -12.53 -19.55
CA GLY A 261 2.85 -12.28 -18.43
C GLY A 261 2.85 -13.38 -17.38
N ASP A 262 3.12 -14.65 -17.74
CA ASP A 262 3.26 -15.73 -16.77
C ASP A 262 4.53 -15.61 -15.90
N ILE A 263 5.61 -15.09 -16.48
CA ILE A 263 6.87 -14.83 -15.78
C ILE A 263 6.69 -13.66 -14.80
N LEU A 264 6.00 -12.61 -15.24
CA LEU A 264 5.79 -11.38 -14.48
C LEU A 264 4.70 -11.50 -13.38
N ALA A 265 3.75 -12.42 -13.51
CA ALA A 265 2.59 -12.52 -12.61
C ALA A 265 2.91 -12.91 -11.15
N ASP A 266 4.18 -13.16 -10.81
CA ASP A 266 4.62 -13.50 -9.45
C ASP A 266 5.49 -12.40 -8.81
N GLY A 267 5.49 -11.19 -9.37
CA GLY A 267 6.23 -10.04 -8.84
C GLY A 267 7.67 -9.93 -9.35
N VAL A 268 8.32 -8.79 -9.14
CA VAL A 268 9.61 -8.42 -9.73
C VAL A 268 10.73 -9.32 -9.25
N LYS A 269 10.70 -9.79 -7.99
CA LYS A 269 11.73 -10.70 -7.45
C LYS A 269 11.76 -12.01 -8.21
N VAL A 270 10.61 -12.67 -8.34
CA VAL A 270 10.50 -13.96 -9.04
C VAL A 270 10.70 -13.77 -10.54
N ALA A 271 10.19 -12.68 -11.11
CA ALA A 271 10.40 -12.37 -12.52
C ALA A 271 11.88 -12.18 -12.84
N SER A 272 12.63 -11.41 -12.04
CA SER A 272 14.06 -11.19 -12.29
C SER A 272 14.88 -12.47 -12.13
N GLU A 273 14.54 -13.33 -11.17
CA GLU A 273 15.17 -14.65 -11.01
C GLU A 273 14.96 -15.54 -12.25
N LYS A 274 13.75 -15.54 -12.83
CA LYS A 274 13.40 -16.31 -14.03
C LYS A 274 14.03 -15.74 -15.31
N ILE A 275 14.07 -14.42 -15.45
CA ILE A 275 14.63 -13.72 -16.62
C ILE A 275 16.16 -13.80 -16.60
N GLY A 276 16.78 -13.61 -15.43
CA GLY A 276 18.23 -13.52 -15.27
C GLY A 276 18.82 -12.32 -16.02
N LYS A 277 20.02 -12.51 -16.58
CA LYS A 277 20.72 -11.52 -17.42
C LYS A 277 20.94 -10.15 -16.77
N GLY A 278 21.10 -10.09 -15.44
CA GLY A 278 21.29 -8.84 -14.71
C GLY A 278 19.98 -8.08 -14.43
N SER A 279 18.81 -8.66 -14.75
CA SER A 279 17.52 -7.99 -14.52
C SER A 279 17.26 -7.66 -13.05
N GLU A 280 17.91 -8.34 -12.11
CA GLU A 280 17.82 -8.05 -10.67
C GLU A 280 18.22 -6.61 -10.31
N GLU A 281 18.97 -5.91 -11.17
CA GLU A 281 19.29 -4.48 -11.00
C GLU A 281 18.05 -3.59 -11.08
N TYR A 282 17.03 -4.01 -11.85
CA TYR A 282 15.81 -3.25 -12.12
C TYR A 282 14.63 -3.69 -11.25
N ALA A 283 14.78 -4.76 -10.47
CA ALA A 283 13.73 -5.31 -9.62
C ALA A 283 13.66 -4.57 -8.27
N ILE A 284 12.79 -3.56 -8.18
CA ILE A 284 12.68 -2.72 -6.99
C ILE A 284 11.71 -3.34 -5.97
N HIS A 285 12.25 -4.12 -5.04
CA HIS A 285 11.51 -4.77 -3.96
C HIS A 285 12.30 -4.81 -2.66
N ILE A 286 11.62 -5.06 -1.54
CA ILE A 286 12.23 -5.33 -0.23
C ILE A 286 11.61 -6.62 0.29
N GLY A 287 12.42 -7.67 0.49
CA GLY A 287 11.94 -8.98 0.94
C GLY A 287 11.09 -9.76 -0.07
N GLY A 288 10.92 -9.23 -1.28
CA GLY A 288 10.09 -9.80 -2.35
C GLY A 288 8.81 -9.02 -2.60
N GLU A 289 8.49 -8.04 -1.75
CA GLU A 289 7.37 -7.15 -1.91
C GLU A 289 7.84 -5.85 -2.60
N GLU A 290 7.14 -5.42 -3.65
CA GLU A 290 7.45 -4.20 -4.39
C GLU A 290 7.34 -2.96 -3.49
N VAL A 291 8.18 -1.94 -3.72
CA VAL A 291 8.16 -0.72 -2.88
C VAL A 291 7.01 0.20 -3.33
N PRO A 292 6.22 0.78 -2.40
CA PRO A 292 5.03 1.56 -2.73
C PRO A 292 5.40 3.00 -3.09
N MET A 293 4.41 3.81 -3.48
CA MET A 293 4.64 5.08 -4.17
C MET A 293 4.97 6.26 -3.24
N HIS A 294 5.73 6.02 -2.17
CA HIS A 294 6.23 7.07 -1.27
C HIS A 294 7.74 6.90 -1.04
N ASP A 295 8.48 7.99 -1.26
CA ASP A 295 9.94 7.97 -1.38
C ASP A 295 10.60 8.34 -0.05
N PRO A 296 11.45 7.47 0.54
CA PRO A 296 12.16 7.79 1.77
C PRO A 296 13.08 9.01 1.67
N LYS A 297 13.48 9.43 0.45
CA LYS A 297 14.22 10.68 0.25
C LYS A 297 13.38 11.92 0.58
N PHE A 298 12.06 11.83 0.48
CA PHE A 298 11.11 12.87 0.87
C PHE A 298 10.56 12.66 2.30
N THR A 299 10.39 11.41 2.73
CA THR A 299 9.92 11.07 4.08
C THR A 299 10.83 10.00 4.72
N PRO A 300 11.90 10.41 5.42
CA PRO A 300 12.94 9.51 5.93
C PRO A 300 12.42 8.38 6.82
N GLY A 301 11.35 8.61 7.60
CA GLY A 301 10.70 7.57 8.42
C GLY A 301 10.25 6.33 7.65
N LEU A 302 10.06 6.43 6.32
CA LEU A 302 9.71 5.28 5.50
C LEU A 302 10.85 4.28 5.31
N ALA A 303 12.11 4.69 5.41
CA ALA A 303 13.24 3.76 5.29
C ALA A 303 13.20 2.64 6.36
N PRO A 304 13.13 2.95 7.66
CA PRO A 304 12.96 1.91 8.67
C PRO A 304 11.59 1.22 8.58
N THR A 305 10.49 1.93 8.25
CA THR A 305 9.17 1.29 8.07
C THR A 305 9.22 0.20 6.98
N TYR A 306 9.83 0.48 5.84
CA TYR A 306 9.92 -0.46 4.73
C TYR A 306 10.84 -1.65 5.04
N GLN A 307 11.89 -1.45 5.83
CA GLN A 307 12.87 -2.50 6.09
C GLN A 307 12.52 -3.36 7.31
N LEU A 308 12.05 -2.75 8.41
CA LEU A 308 11.90 -3.41 9.70
C LEU A 308 10.50 -3.99 9.95
N ASP A 309 9.45 -3.50 9.28
CA ASP A 309 8.10 -4.06 9.48
C ASP A 309 8.05 -5.54 9.05
N ALA A 310 7.24 -6.32 9.75
CA ALA A 310 7.06 -7.74 9.45
C ALA A 310 6.48 -8.01 8.04
N THR A 311 5.87 -7.00 7.42
CA THR A 311 5.50 -6.96 6.00
C THR A 311 6.33 -5.90 5.29
N PRO A 312 7.53 -6.26 4.78
CA PRO A 312 8.48 -5.30 4.24
C PRO A 312 7.91 -4.54 3.03
N GLY A 313 8.47 -3.37 2.75
CA GLY A 313 8.07 -2.55 1.62
C GLY A 313 6.61 -2.09 1.68
N ARG A 314 6.08 -1.73 2.86
CA ARG A 314 4.68 -1.27 3.02
C ARG A 314 4.61 0.08 3.73
N HIS A 315 3.97 1.08 3.12
CA HIS A 315 3.87 2.44 3.65
C HIS A 315 2.81 2.61 4.74
N THR A 316 1.82 1.71 4.79
CA THR A 316 0.68 1.80 5.70
C THR A 316 0.95 1.22 7.09
N GLN A 317 2.22 1.03 7.48
CA GLN A 317 2.60 0.36 8.73
C GLN A 317 3.08 1.30 9.83
N GLY A 318 3.30 2.58 9.54
CA GLY A 318 3.80 3.52 10.53
C GLY A 318 4.68 4.60 9.96
N GLY A 319 5.25 5.39 10.88
CA GLY A 319 6.20 6.43 10.59
C GLY A 319 5.56 7.75 10.14
N GLU A 320 6.44 8.70 9.83
CA GLU A 320 6.12 10.11 9.56
C GLU A 320 5.01 10.33 8.52
N LEU A 321 4.91 9.45 7.52
CA LEU A 321 3.89 9.52 6.47
C LEU A 321 2.46 9.49 7.03
N ILE A 322 2.24 8.75 8.12
CA ILE A 322 0.90 8.49 8.66
C ILE A 322 0.71 9.08 10.05
N ALA A 323 1.42 10.17 10.34
CA ALA A 323 1.27 10.89 11.59
C ALA A 323 -0.17 11.41 11.78
N PRO A 324 -0.75 11.28 12.99
CA PRO A 324 -2.01 11.93 13.29
C PRO A 324 -1.82 13.46 13.32
N PRO A 325 -2.87 14.23 13.01
CA PRO A 325 -2.80 15.70 13.02
C PRO A 325 -2.55 16.28 14.42
N SER A 326 -2.97 15.58 15.47
CA SER A 326 -2.80 16.01 16.86
C SER A 326 -2.92 14.83 17.83
N GLY A 327 -2.56 15.03 19.10
CA GLY A 327 -2.73 14.05 20.18
C GLY A 327 -1.54 13.11 20.41
N VAL A 328 -0.46 13.25 19.62
CA VAL A 328 0.86 12.66 19.88
C VAL A 328 1.89 13.77 19.73
N GLU A 329 2.81 13.89 20.69
CA GLU A 329 3.92 14.83 20.62
C GLU A 329 5.05 14.22 19.77
N LEU A 330 5.38 14.91 18.68
CA LEU A 330 6.44 14.56 17.73
C LEU A 330 7.45 15.70 17.66
N GLY A 331 8.72 15.37 17.46
CA GLY A 331 9.80 16.32 17.24
C GLY A 331 9.78 16.94 15.85
N GLU A 332 10.43 18.09 15.72
CA GLU A 332 10.74 18.70 14.42
C GLU A 332 12.06 18.14 13.89
N HIS A 333 12.07 17.62 12.67
CA HIS A 333 13.26 17.01 12.09
C HIS A 333 13.58 17.59 10.70
N GLU A 334 14.82 18.00 10.50
CA GLU A 334 15.31 18.39 9.17
C GLU A 334 15.45 17.17 8.26
N LEU A 335 14.94 17.24 7.03
CA LEU A 335 14.87 16.13 6.07
C LEU A 335 16.16 15.30 5.94
N THR A 336 17.33 15.94 5.99
CA THR A 336 18.64 15.31 5.80
C THR A 336 19.34 14.89 7.09
N VAL A 337 18.69 15.03 8.24
CA VAL A 337 19.18 14.58 9.55
C VAL A 337 18.43 13.31 9.92
N TYR A 338 19.15 12.21 10.13
CA TYR A 338 18.55 10.87 10.34
C TYR A 338 18.63 10.38 11.79
N THR A 339 19.31 11.13 12.65
CA THR A 339 19.43 10.88 14.10
C THR A 339 18.29 11.56 14.87
N GLY A 340 17.95 11.04 16.06
CA GLY A 340 16.95 11.62 16.97
C GLY A 340 15.50 11.35 16.57
N ARG A 341 15.26 10.52 15.54
CA ARG A 341 13.93 10.23 14.98
C ARG A 341 13.29 8.95 15.50
N ALA A 342 14.08 8.10 16.17
CA ALA A 342 13.66 6.77 16.62
C ALA A 342 12.41 6.79 17.51
N GLU A 343 12.29 7.77 18.41
CA GLU A 343 11.17 7.86 19.34
C GLU A 343 9.85 8.15 18.62
N ASP A 344 9.85 9.11 17.68
CA ASP A 344 8.67 9.44 16.88
C ASP A 344 8.29 8.30 15.96
N GLN A 345 9.28 7.67 15.33
CA GLN A 345 9.08 6.47 14.52
C GLN A 345 8.38 5.37 15.32
N LYS A 346 8.84 5.11 16.55
CA LYS A 346 8.25 4.11 17.45
C LYS A 346 6.80 4.45 17.78
N LYS A 347 6.52 5.68 18.24
CA LYS A 347 5.16 6.14 18.58
C LYS A 347 4.20 5.94 17.41
N LEU A 348 4.62 6.30 16.19
CA LEU A 348 3.78 6.24 14.99
C LEU A 348 3.53 4.81 14.51
N VAL A 349 4.55 3.94 14.55
CA VAL A 349 4.42 2.51 14.21
C VAL A 349 3.51 1.79 15.21
N ASP A 350 3.74 1.99 16.51
CA ASP A 350 2.95 1.34 17.57
C ASP A 350 1.48 1.74 17.50
N LEU A 351 1.21 3.04 17.35
CA LEU A 351 -0.16 3.53 17.21
C LEU A 351 -0.85 2.92 15.99
N MET A 352 -0.16 2.78 14.86
CA MET A 352 -0.73 2.19 13.65
C MET A 352 -1.04 0.70 13.81
N HIS A 353 -0.24 -0.05 14.58
CA HIS A 353 -0.56 -1.43 14.92
C HIS A 353 -1.90 -1.56 15.64
N VAL A 354 -2.18 -0.68 16.61
CA VAL A 354 -3.48 -0.66 17.31
C VAL A 354 -4.61 -0.22 16.39
N VAL A 355 -4.40 0.79 15.55
CA VAL A 355 -5.40 1.24 14.55
C VAL A 355 -5.81 0.07 13.65
N ASN A 356 -4.83 -0.68 13.13
CA ASN A 356 -5.08 -1.86 12.30
C ASN A 356 -5.82 -2.97 13.07
N ALA A 357 -5.38 -3.30 14.28
CA ALA A 357 -6.01 -4.34 15.10
C ALA A 357 -7.44 -3.98 15.55
N ALA A 358 -7.71 -2.70 15.79
CA ALA A 358 -9.04 -2.19 16.14
C ALA A 358 -10.02 -2.16 14.95
N GLY A 359 -9.54 -2.42 13.72
CA GLY A 359 -10.35 -2.32 12.50
C GLY A 359 -10.70 -0.89 12.11
N ILE A 360 -9.89 0.09 12.54
CA ILE A 360 -10.05 1.51 12.22
C ILE A 360 -9.30 1.79 10.93
N CYS A 361 -9.93 2.56 10.03
CA CYS A 361 -9.26 2.98 8.80
C CYS A 361 -8.09 3.92 9.12
N MET A 362 -6.92 3.68 8.51
CA MET A 362 -5.76 4.57 8.57
C MET A 362 -6.12 6.03 8.27
N PHE A 363 -7.01 6.26 7.30
CA PHE A 363 -7.50 7.60 6.99
C PHE A 363 -8.33 8.23 8.09
N GLY A 364 -9.04 7.43 8.89
CA GLY A 364 -9.63 7.93 10.13
C GLY A 364 -8.53 8.40 11.09
N HIS A 365 -7.50 7.57 11.29
CA HIS A 365 -6.38 7.91 12.18
C HIS A 365 -5.67 9.22 11.79
N ILE A 366 -5.35 9.44 10.52
CA ILE A 366 -4.66 10.67 10.06
C ILE A 366 -5.60 11.87 9.84
N SER A 367 -6.89 11.74 10.16
CA SER A 367 -7.89 12.81 10.02
C SER A 367 -8.53 13.26 11.33
N PHE A 368 -8.13 12.65 12.45
CA PHE A 368 -8.66 12.95 13.78
C PHE A 368 -7.53 12.93 14.82
N ASN A 369 -7.75 13.63 15.93
CA ASN A 369 -6.86 13.58 17.08
C ASN A 369 -6.63 12.12 17.55
N ALA A 370 -5.38 11.77 17.86
CA ALA A 370 -4.96 10.42 18.25
C ALA A 370 -5.67 9.90 19.51
N ASN A 371 -6.08 10.77 20.43
CA ASN A 371 -6.85 10.39 21.62
C ASN A 371 -8.20 9.74 21.28
N SER A 372 -8.67 9.87 20.04
CA SER A 372 -9.84 9.13 19.57
C SER A 372 -9.68 7.62 19.71
N ILE A 373 -8.45 7.10 19.58
CA ILE A 373 -8.17 5.66 19.67
C ILE A 373 -8.46 5.12 21.08
N PRO A 374 -7.79 5.56 22.16
CA PRO A 374 -8.10 5.08 23.51
C PRO A 374 -9.54 5.43 23.93
N GLU A 375 -10.07 6.62 23.61
CA GLU A 375 -11.44 7.01 23.98
C GLU A 375 -12.51 6.05 23.37
N PHE A 376 -12.36 5.67 22.09
CA PHE A 376 -13.28 4.72 21.46
C PHE A 376 -13.06 3.29 21.94
N LEU A 377 -11.81 2.84 22.13
CA LEU A 377 -11.54 1.51 22.66
C LEU A 377 -12.17 1.33 24.04
N SER A 378 -12.03 2.31 24.94
CA SER A 378 -12.63 2.25 26.27
C SER A 378 -14.16 2.20 26.23
N SER A 379 -14.79 3.11 25.48
CA SER A 379 -16.26 3.17 25.41
C SER A 379 -16.91 1.98 24.71
N VAL A 380 -16.22 1.35 23.75
CA VAL A 380 -16.73 0.18 23.04
C VAL A 380 -16.53 -1.11 23.83
N THR A 381 -15.33 -1.33 24.38
CA THR A 381 -14.96 -2.59 25.03
C THR A 381 -15.27 -2.63 26.53
N GLY A 382 -15.36 -1.47 27.18
CA GLY A 382 -15.46 -1.34 28.63
C GLY A 382 -14.11 -1.46 29.36
N TRP A 383 -13.00 -1.53 28.63
CA TRP A 383 -11.65 -1.45 29.21
C TRP A 383 -11.32 0.00 29.55
N ASP A 384 -10.43 0.21 30.50
CA ASP A 384 -9.88 1.53 30.79
C ASP A 384 -8.55 1.67 30.04
N MET A 385 -8.61 2.25 28.84
CA MET A 385 -7.46 2.40 27.94
C MET A 385 -6.94 3.84 27.97
N THR A 386 -5.65 3.98 28.25
CA THR A 386 -4.89 5.23 28.09
C THR A 386 -4.08 5.22 26.80
N MET A 387 -3.46 6.37 26.44
CA MET A 387 -2.53 6.42 25.31
C MET A 387 -1.28 5.55 25.56
N ASP A 388 -0.80 5.47 26.81
CA ASP A 388 0.35 4.63 27.16
C ASP A 388 0.02 3.14 26.98
N ASP A 389 -1.19 2.72 27.35
CA ASP A 389 -1.66 1.34 27.09
C ASP A 389 -1.72 1.05 25.59
N VAL A 390 -2.17 2.02 24.79
CA VAL A 390 -2.19 1.91 23.32
C VAL A 390 -0.78 1.75 22.76
N MET A 391 0.20 2.53 23.22
CA MET A 391 1.58 2.41 22.76
C MET A 391 2.19 1.04 23.15
N LEU A 392 1.97 0.60 24.39
CA LEU A 392 2.44 -0.71 24.85
C LEU A 392 1.82 -1.88 24.05
N LEU A 393 0.52 -1.81 23.76
CA LEU A 393 -0.16 -2.81 22.94
C LEU A 393 0.31 -2.79 21.48
N GLY A 394 0.53 -1.60 20.94
CA GLY A 394 1.06 -1.41 19.59
C GLY A 394 2.41 -2.09 19.42
N GLU A 395 3.31 -1.86 20.37
CA GLU A 395 4.61 -2.51 20.39
C GLU A 395 4.49 -4.03 20.53
N ARG A 396 3.64 -4.53 21.44
CA ARG A 396 3.39 -5.97 21.58
C ARG A 396 2.94 -6.60 20.26
N ILE A 397 2.03 -5.95 19.53
CA ILE A 397 1.56 -6.41 18.22
C ILE A 397 2.70 -6.39 17.18
N GLY A 398 3.52 -5.34 17.16
CA GLY A 398 4.69 -5.27 16.28
C GLY A 398 5.68 -6.40 16.55
N VAL A 399 6.03 -6.61 17.83
CA VAL A 399 6.99 -7.63 18.25
C VAL A 399 6.50 -9.04 17.96
N ILE A 400 5.23 -9.39 18.23
CA ILE A 400 4.76 -10.75 17.92
C ILE A 400 4.76 -11.06 16.42
N ARG A 401 4.48 -10.05 15.56
CA ARG A 401 4.61 -10.20 14.10
C ARG A 401 6.06 -10.38 13.68
N HIS A 402 6.97 -9.63 14.30
CA HIS A 402 8.41 -9.72 14.05
C HIS A 402 9.00 -11.07 14.48
N LEU A 403 8.66 -11.56 15.68
CA LEU A 403 9.07 -12.88 16.18
C LEU A 403 8.59 -14.00 15.28
N PHE A 404 7.39 -13.89 14.70
CA PHE A 404 6.93 -14.85 13.68
C PHE A 404 7.91 -14.91 12.51
N ASN A 405 8.35 -13.76 11.98
CA ASN A 405 9.31 -13.72 10.88
C ASN A 405 10.66 -14.31 11.28
N LEU A 406 11.18 -13.98 12.47
CA LEU A 406 12.44 -14.56 12.96
C LEU A 406 12.35 -16.09 13.08
N ARG A 407 11.23 -16.63 13.58
CA ARG A 407 10.96 -18.07 13.64
C ARG A 407 10.99 -18.70 12.24
N GLU A 408 10.43 -18.03 11.25
CA GLU A 408 10.45 -18.47 9.84
C GLU A 408 11.82 -18.21 9.15
N GLY A 409 12.83 -17.73 9.88
CA GLY A 409 14.18 -17.48 9.37
C GLY A 409 14.35 -16.17 8.61
N ILE A 410 13.40 -15.23 8.74
CA ILE A 410 13.41 -13.93 8.08
C ILE A 410 13.93 -12.88 9.05
N ASN A 411 15.18 -12.47 8.87
CA ASN A 411 15.78 -11.34 9.59
C ASN A 411 15.71 -10.08 8.71
N PRO A 412 14.97 -9.02 9.11
CA PRO A 412 14.82 -7.80 8.30
C PRO A 412 16.14 -7.07 8.05
N LEU A 413 17.11 -7.18 8.96
CA LEU A 413 18.44 -6.55 8.81
C LEU A 413 19.27 -7.20 7.70
N LYS A 414 18.90 -8.41 7.25
CA LYS A 414 19.53 -9.09 6.11
C LYS A 414 18.83 -8.81 4.78
N THR A 415 17.69 -8.11 4.81
CA THR A 415 16.94 -7.77 3.62
C THR A 415 17.55 -6.55 2.95
N LYS A 416 17.93 -6.70 1.68
CA LYS A 416 18.50 -5.60 0.89
C LYS A 416 17.41 -4.58 0.55
N VAL A 417 17.66 -3.32 0.87
CA VAL A 417 16.90 -2.18 0.34
C VAL A 417 17.57 -1.74 -0.97
N PRO A 418 16.82 -1.58 -2.08
CA PRO A 418 17.41 -1.13 -3.34
C PRO A 418 18.04 0.26 -3.21
N GLY A 419 19.25 0.44 -3.73
CA GLY A 419 19.98 1.71 -3.63
C GLY A 419 19.18 2.91 -4.15
N ARG A 420 18.43 2.75 -5.25
CA ARG A 420 17.57 3.81 -5.81
C ARG A 420 16.53 4.36 -4.82
N VAL A 421 15.99 3.50 -3.95
CA VAL A 421 15.03 3.87 -2.89
C VAL A 421 15.71 4.80 -1.87
N LEU A 422 16.97 4.53 -1.54
CA LEU A 422 17.78 5.33 -0.60
C LEU A 422 18.55 6.48 -1.27
N GLY A 423 18.45 6.64 -2.58
CA GLY A 423 19.22 7.65 -3.32
C GLY A 423 20.69 7.29 -3.51
N ILE A 424 21.02 6.01 -3.71
CA ILE A 424 22.38 5.51 -3.89
C ILE A 424 22.50 4.80 -5.25
N PRO A 425 23.11 5.43 -6.28
CA PRO A 425 23.62 6.80 -6.30
C PRO A 425 22.49 7.85 -6.33
N ALA A 426 22.81 9.08 -5.90
CA ALA A 426 21.83 10.15 -5.83
C ALA A 426 21.38 10.63 -7.21
N LEU A 427 20.14 11.10 -7.30
CA LEU A 427 19.63 11.75 -8.49
C LEU A 427 20.47 12.99 -8.83
N LYS A 428 20.77 13.17 -10.12
CA LYS A 428 21.61 14.27 -10.62
C LYS A 428 20.83 15.56 -10.92
N ALA A 429 19.51 15.46 -11.01
CA ALA A 429 18.59 16.55 -11.35
C ALA A 429 17.22 16.32 -10.71
N GLY A 430 16.34 17.34 -10.77
CA GLY A 430 14.96 17.26 -10.30
C GLY A 430 14.77 17.48 -8.80
N ASN A 431 13.55 17.20 -8.35
CA ASN A 431 13.15 17.16 -6.95
C ASN A 431 13.81 15.96 -6.25
N MET A 432 14.49 16.17 -5.13
CA MET A 432 15.41 15.21 -4.47
C MET A 432 16.81 15.05 -5.09
N LYS A 433 17.25 15.97 -5.95
CA LYS A 433 18.65 16.01 -6.41
C LYS A 433 19.63 15.97 -5.24
N GLY A 434 20.58 15.03 -5.28
CA GLY A 434 21.67 14.93 -4.31
C GLY A 434 21.26 14.39 -2.93
N ILE A 435 20.00 14.02 -2.73
CA ILE A 435 19.54 13.47 -1.44
C ILE A 435 19.87 11.97 -1.38
N THR A 436 20.45 11.56 -0.24
CA THR A 436 20.69 10.16 0.13
C THR A 436 20.19 9.93 1.54
N VAL A 437 19.52 8.81 1.79
CA VAL A 437 18.98 8.44 3.11
C VAL A 437 19.97 7.56 3.86
N ASP A 438 20.40 8.00 5.04
CA ASP A 438 21.20 7.18 5.97
C ASP A 438 20.27 6.29 6.82
N ALA A 439 19.74 5.26 6.17
CA ALA A 439 18.85 4.30 6.81
C ALA A 439 19.53 3.51 7.93
N ASP A 440 20.84 3.25 7.81
CA ASP A 440 21.61 2.47 8.78
C ASP A 440 21.68 3.18 10.13
N THR A 441 21.97 4.49 10.14
CA THR A 441 21.97 5.29 11.37
C THR A 441 20.59 5.31 12.02
N PHE A 442 19.53 5.53 11.24
CA PHE A 442 18.17 5.58 11.76
C PHE A 442 17.75 4.22 12.34
N ILE A 443 17.97 3.13 11.60
CA ILE A 443 17.65 1.77 12.06
C ILE A 443 18.42 1.43 13.31
N LYS A 444 19.70 1.77 13.39
CA LYS A 444 20.51 1.54 14.59
C LYS A 444 19.90 2.22 15.82
N GLU A 445 19.58 3.51 15.73
CA GLU A 445 18.93 4.23 16.86
C GLU A 445 17.58 3.61 17.24
N TYR A 446 16.80 3.17 16.25
CA TYR A 446 15.53 2.50 16.49
C TYR A 446 15.73 1.19 17.27
N LEU A 447 16.65 0.33 16.82
CA LEU A 447 16.95 -0.94 17.50
C LEU A 447 17.45 -0.73 18.93
N GLU A 448 18.31 0.28 19.16
CA GLU A 448 18.77 0.66 20.50
C GLU A 448 17.59 1.11 21.39
N LEU A 449 16.64 1.89 20.85
CA LEU A 449 15.46 2.35 21.57
C LEU A 449 14.51 1.20 21.96
N VAL A 450 14.28 0.26 21.05
CA VAL A 450 13.36 -0.87 21.28
C VAL A 450 14.04 -2.09 21.92
N ASP A 451 15.34 -1.97 22.24
CA ASP A 451 16.17 -3.01 22.84
C ASP A 451 16.18 -4.32 22.04
N TRP A 452 16.47 -4.19 20.75
CA TRP A 452 16.65 -5.30 19.81
C TRP A 452 18.12 -5.46 19.45
N ASP A 453 18.56 -6.71 19.35
CA ASP A 453 19.94 -7.03 18.97
C ASP A 453 20.25 -6.58 17.53
N ALA A 454 21.38 -5.88 17.35
CA ALA A 454 21.74 -5.23 16.09
C ALA A 454 22.16 -6.20 14.96
N GLU A 455 22.32 -7.49 15.25
CA GLU A 455 22.69 -8.50 14.24
C GLU A 455 21.54 -9.44 13.90
N THR A 456 20.84 -9.91 14.93
CA THR A 456 19.76 -10.89 14.85
C THR A 456 18.38 -10.25 14.77
N ALA A 457 18.28 -8.95 15.07
CA ALA A 457 17.03 -8.22 15.27
C ALA A 457 16.15 -8.80 16.40
N ARG A 458 16.66 -9.68 17.26
CA ARG A 458 15.85 -10.30 18.32
C ARG A 458 15.67 -9.31 19.47
N PRO A 459 14.43 -9.08 19.95
CA PRO A 459 14.20 -8.33 21.18
C PRO A 459 14.89 -8.98 22.38
N SER A 460 15.36 -8.19 23.33
CA SER A 460 15.95 -8.70 24.57
C SER A 460 14.93 -9.48 25.42
N GLU A 461 15.42 -10.35 26.31
CA GLU A 461 14.56 -11.06 27.27
C GLU A 461 13.79 -10.10 28.19
N GLU A 462 14.42 -8.99 28.59
CA GLU A 462 13.79 -7.95 29.41
C GLU A 462 12.64 -7.29 28.66
N ARG A 463 12.84 -6.98 27.37
CA ARG A 463 11.80 -6.39 26.52
C ARG A 463 10.64 -7.36 26.29
N LEU A 464 10.92 -8.63 26.00
CA LEU A 464 9.90 -9.67 25.83
C LEU A 464 9.05 -9.83 27.09
N LYS A 465 9.68 -9.88 28.27
CA LYS A 465 8.98 -9.96 29.56
C LYS A 465 8.12 -8.74 29.83
N MET A 466 8.61 -7.52 29.54
CA MET A 466 7.83 -6.29 29.65
C MET A 466 6.58 -6.33 28.77
N LEU A 467 6.71 -6.89 27.56
CA LEU A 467 5.60 -7.06 26.62
C LEU A 467 4.72 -8.27 26.93
N GLY A 468 5.08 -9.14 27.88
CA GLY A 468 4.34 -10.38 28.17
C GLY A 468 4.41 -11.38 27.01
N LEU A 469 5.58 -11.49 26.39
CA LEU A 469 5.91 -12.38 25.27
C LEU A 469 7.12 -13.27 25.60
N ASP A 470 7.44 -13.43 26.89
CA ASP A 470 8.60 -14.21 27.37
C ASP A 470 8.43 -15.73 27.24
N ASP A 471 7.26 -16.19 26.82
CA ASP A 471 6.97 -17.58 26.44
C ASP A 471 7.21 -17.88 24.95
N LEU A 472 7.59 -16.86 24.16
CA LEU A 472 7.88 -17.00 22.74
C LEU A 472 9.39 -17.08 22.52
N ASP A 473 9.82 -18.13 21.81
CA ASP A 473 11.22 -18.37 21.42
C ASP A 473 11.70 -17.45 20.28
#